data_AF-A0AAW5YQ33-F1
#
_entry.id   AF-A0AAW5YQ33-F1
#
_cell.length_a   1.000
_cell.length_b   1.000
_cell.length_c   1.000
_cell.angle_alpha   90.00
_cell.angle_beta   90.00
_cell.angle_gamma   90.00
#
_symmetry.space_group_name_H-M   'P 1'
#
loop_
_entity.id
_entity.type
_entity.pdbx_description
1 polymer ?
#
loop_
_entity_poly.entity_id
_entity_poly.type
_entity_poly.pdbx_seq_one_letter_code
_entity_poly.pdbx_strand_id
1 'polypeptide(L)'
;MNEASCNIQLAFVYDVKYDKFSKRGEFIMKKYDSSQHYHIGYYEDGYDLEVTAYKRIHEPVWDAYIPHYEVDDFYKKVEEMKLGEYVDDYGIMVYSFRNGIDDDEARIIFEKWLKTNGIV
;
A
#
# COMPACT_ATOMS: atom_id res chain seq x y z
N MET A 1 1.64 -42.25 23.84
CA MET A 1 2.33 -42.82 22.65
C MET A 1 1.31 -42.85 21.53
N ASN A 2 1.22 -41.74 20.78
CA ASN A 2 1.68 -41.54 19.38
C ASN A 2 0.48 -41.76 18.44
N GLU A 3 -0.21 -40.71 17.98
CA GLU A 3 0.11 -39.86 16.81
C GLU A 3 0.32 -40.61 15.49
N ALA A 4 -0.58 -40.38 14.54
CA ALA A 4 -0.38 -40.23 13.07
C ALA A 4 -1.76 -40.20 12.40
N SER A 5 -2.30 -39.03 12.05
CA SER A 5 -2.14 -38.32 10.77
C SER A 5 -3.07 -38.86 9.67
N CYS A 6 -4.09 -38.10 9.28
CA CYS A 6 -4.05 -37.07 8.22
C CYS A 6 -4.45 -37.66 6.87
N ASN A 7 -5.56 -37.15 6.31
CA ASN A 7 -5.86 -37.11 4.87
C ASN A 7 -7.13 -36.29 4.68
N ILE A 8 -7.00 -34.96 4.61
CA ILE A 8 -7.99 -34.14 3.93
C ILE A 8 -7.31 -33.54 2.71
N GLN A 9 -7.67 -34.17 1.61
CA GLN A 9 -7.38 -33.84 0.24
C GLN A 9 -8.08 -32.51 -0.07
N LEU A 10 -7.31 -31.43 -0.26
CA LEU A 10 -7.79 -30.25 -0.98
C LEU A 10 -6.80 -29.96 -2.10
N ALA A 11 -7.18 -30.46 -3.27
CA ALA A 11 -6.63 -30.02 -4.53
C ALA A 11 -6.97 -28.54 -4.72
N PHE A 12 -5.96 -27.69 -4.72
CA PHE A 12 -6.02 -26.42 -5.42
C PHE A 12 -4.86 -26.36 -6.39
N VAL A 13 -5.20 -26.65 -7.65
CA VAL A 13 -4.41 -26.32 -8.82
C VAL A 13 -4.37 -24.80 -8.91
N TYR A 14 -3.25 -24.19 -8.54
CA TYR A 14 -2.89 -22.85 -9.02
C TYR A 14 -1.43 -22.87 -9.42
N ASP A 15 -1.23 -23.01 -10.72
CA ASP A 15 0.03 -22.81 -11.42
C ASP A 15 0.34 -21.31 -11.37
N VAL A 16 1.13 -20.88 -10.40
CA VAL A 16 1.71 -19.53 -10.35
C VAL A 16 3.21 -19.70 -10.49
N LYS A 17 3.73 -19.29 -11.64
CA LYS A 17 5.16 -19.24 -11.94
C LYS A 17 5.84 -18.31 -10.94
N TYR A 18 6.56 -18.89 -9.98
CA TYR A 18 7.32 -18.15 -8.98
C TYR A 18 8.61 -17.59 -9.59
N ASP A 19 8.71 -16.26 -9.65
CA ASP A 19 9.99 -15.60 -9.91
C ASP A 19 10.90 -15.67 -8.68
N LYS A 20 11.93 -16.53 -8.82
CA LYS A 20 13.29 -16.52 -8.27
C LYS A 20 13.56 -16.17 -6.78
N PHE A 21 13.84 -17.24 -6.03
CA PHE A 21 14.88 -17.44 -5.00
C PHE A 21 15.16 -16.33 -3.96
N SER A 22 14.67 -16.54 -2.73
CA SER A 22 15.17 -15.90 -1.51
C SER A 22 16.26 -16.76 -0.85
N LYS A 23 17.44 -16.17 -0.59
CA LYS A 23 18.53 -16.81 0.16
C LYS A 23 18.05 -17.04 1.60
N ARG A 24 17.98 -18.30 2.04
CA ARG A 24 17.71 -18.79 3.42
C ARG A 24 16.28 -19.25 3.78
N GLY A 25 15.44 -19.62 2.80
CA GLY A 25 14.27 -20.47 3.08
C GLY A 25 13.08 -19.80 3.76
N GLU A 26 13.09 -18.48 3.94
CA GLU A 26 11.89 -17.70 4.21
C GLU A 26 11.24 -17.31 2.88
N PHE A 27 10.03 -17.80 2.64
CA PHE A 27 9.15 -17.24 1.62
C PHE A 27 8.76 -15.84 2.06
N ILE A 28 9.51 -14.81 1.62
CA ILE A 28 9.07 -13.43 1.75
C ILE A 28 7.84 -13.29 0.84
N MET A 29 6.65 -13.44 1.42
CA MET A 29 5.42 -13.11 0.73
C MET A 29 5.45 -11.60 0.49
N LYS A 30 5.45 -11.19 -0.78
CA LYS A 30 5.31 -9.79 -1.14
C LYS A 30 3.99 -9.28 -0.55
N LYS A 31 4.03 -8.15 0.17
CA LYS A 31 2.82 -7.53 0.75
C LYS A 31 1.92 -6.97 -0.34
N TYR A 32 2.52 -6.41 -1.39
CA TYR A 32 1.84 -5.70 -2.47
C TYR A 32 1.99 -6.37 -3.83
N ASP A 33 0.95 -6.25 -4.65
CA ASP A 33 0.98 -6.63 -6.06
C ASP A 33 1.80 -5.60 -6.84
N SER A 34 3.01 -5.99 -7.27
CA SER A 34 3.92 -5.09 -8.00
C SER A 34 3.39 -4.62 -9.35
N SER A 35 2.33 -5.23 -9.88
CA SER A 35 1.69 -4.79 -11.13
C SER A 35 0.60 -3.74 -10.91
N GLN A 36 0.19 -3.49 -9.66
CA GLN A 36 -0.92 -2.61 -9.33
C GLN A 36 -0.47 -1.50 -8.37
N HIS A 37 -0.41 -0.28 -8.92
CA HIS A 37 -0.28 0.95 -8.15
C HIS A 37 -1.23 2.00 -8.75
N TYR A 38 -1.62 2.97 -7.93
CA TYR A 38 -2.60 3.99 -8.30
C TYR A 38 -2.20 5.34 -7.70
N HIS A 39 -2.14 6.38 -8.53
CA HIS A 39 -1.75 7.73 -8.11
C HIS A 39 -2.99 8.55 -7.79
N ILE A 40 -3.02 9.20 -6.63
CA ILE A 40 -4.13 10.03 -6.17
C ILE A 40 -3.59 11.43 -5.91
N GLY A 41 -4.01 12.40 -6.72
CA GLY A 41 -3.56 13.77 -6.65
C GLY A 41 -4.59 14.75 -6.10
N TYR A 42 -4.10 15.85 -5.52
CA TYR A 42 -4.86 17.04 -5.13
C TYR A 42 -4.18 18.27 -5.75
N TYR A 43 -4.88 18.91 -6.70
CA TYR A 43 -4.34 19.97 -7.57
C TYR A 43 -5.12 21.30 -7.48
N GLU A 44 -5.87 21.48 -6.40
CA GLU A 44 -6.69 22.66 -6.16
C GLU A 44 -5.87 23.72 -5.38
N ASP A 45 -6.31 24.99 -5.39
CA ASP A 45 -5.73 26.06 -4.56
C ASP A 45 -4.21 26.29 -4.71
N GLY A 46 -3.63 25.89 -5.85
CA GLY A 46 -2.20 26.00 -6.14
C GLY A 46 -1.33 24.90 -5.54
N TYR A 47 -1.96 23.87 -4.96
CA TYR A 47 -1.29 22.67 -4.50
C TYR A 47 -0.96 21.72 -5.65
N ASP A 48 0.12 20.96 -5.48
CA ASP A 48 0.54 19.85 -6.34
C ASP A 48 0.96 18.70 -5.41
N LEU A 49 -0.04 18.00 -4.85
CA LEU A 49 0.18 16.95 -3.84
C LEU A 49 -0.28 15.61 -4.40
N GLU A 50 0.53 14.56 -4.23
CA GLU A 50 0.21 13.22 -4.72
C GLU A 50 0.57 12.15 -3.69
N VAL A 51 -0.23 11.08 -3.66
CA VAL A 51 0.11 9.81 -3.00
C VAL A 51 0.05 8.66 -3.99
N THR A 52 0.89 7.64 -3.77
CA THR A 52 0.85 6.38 -4.50
C THR A 52 0.23 5.29 -3.62
N ALA A 53 -0.85 4.70 -4.08
CA ALA A 53 -1.53 3.59 -3.43
C ALA A 53 -1.09 2.25 -4.02
N TYR A 54 -0.77 1.27 -3.16
CA TYR A 54 -0.39 -0.09 -3.56
C TYR A 54 -1.40 -1.12 -3.07
N LYS A 55 -1.77 -2.06 -3.94
CA LYS A 55 -2.76 -3.10 -3.64
C LYS A 55 -2.15 -4.24 -2.85
N ARG A 56 -2.74 -4.59 -1.70
CA ARG A 56 -2.33 -5.78 -0.94
C ARG A 56 -2.67 -7.05 -1.74
N ILE A 57 -1.77 -8.04 -1.77
CA ILE A 57 -1.98 -9.28 -2.56
C ILE A 57 -3.15 -10.11 -2.01
N HIS A 58 -3.28 -10.17 -0.69
CA HIS A 58 -4.19 -11.10 0.00
C HIS A 58 -5.42 -10.42 0.62
N GLU A 59 -5.56 -9.11 0.44
CA GLU A 59 -6.63 -8.33 1.05
C GLU A 59 -7.22 -7.36 0.02
N PRO A 60 -8.54 -7.10 0.06
CA PRO A 60 -9.18 -6.12 -0.82
C PRO A 60 -8.94 -4.70 -0.31
N VAL A 61 -7.66 -4.35 -0.09
CA VAL A 61 -7.21 -3.11 0.55
C VAL A 61 -6.04 -2.53 -0.24
N TRP A 62 -6.04 -1.20 -0.33
CA TRP A 62 -4.93 -0.40 -0.83
C TRP A 62 -4.33 0.40 0.32
N ASP A 63 -3.01 0.50 0.35
CA ASP A 63 -2.29 1.37 1.27
C ASP A 63 -1.71 2.55 0.50
N ALA A 64 -2.01 3.77 0.95
CA ALA A 64 -1.54 5.01 0.34
C ALA A 64 -0.25 5.48 1.00
N TYR A 65 0.73 5.81 0.17
CA TYR A 65 2.05 6.25 0.56
C TYR A 65 2.36 7.62 -0.02
N ILE A 66 3.01 8.46 0.79
CA ILE A 66 3.73 9.60 0.25
C ILE A 66 5.12 9.09 -0.15
N PRO A 67 5.43 9.10 -1.45
CA PRO A 67 6.65 8.50 -1.96
C PRO A 67 7.89 9.24 -1.48
N HIS A 68 8.89 8.51 -0.98
CA HIS A 68 10.16 9.11 -0.53
C HIS A 68 11.05 9.60 -1.68
N TYR A 69 10.80 9.20 -2.93
CA TYR A 69 11.61 9.68 -4.06
C TYR A 69 11.32 11.15 -4.42
N GLU A 70 10.22 11.70 -3.95
CA GLU A 70 9.86 13.12 -4.03
C GLU A 70 9.97 13.73 -2.63
N VAL A 71 11.21 13.94 -2.14
CA VAL A 71 11.45 14.64 -0.85
C VAL A 71 11.20 16.16 -1.03
N ASP A 72 9.98 16.49 -1.39
CA ASP A 72 9.47 17.84 -1.54
C ASP A 72 9.01 18.39 -0.18
N ASP A 73 8.44 19.59 -0.19
CA ASP A 73 7.92 20.23 1.02
C ASP A 73 6.75 19.44 1.63
N PHE A 74 6.02 18.67 0.83
CA PHE A 74 4.91 17.84 1.29
C PHE A 74 5.42 16.65 2.11
N TYR A 75 6.38 15.88 1.60
CA TYR A 75 6.99 14.77 2.32
C TYR A 75 7.52 15.21 3.69
N LYS A 76 8.32 16.29 3.71
CA LYS A 76 8.92 16.83 4.94
C LYS A 76 7.86 17.28 5.93
N LYS A 77 6.82 17.99 5.45
CA LYS A 77 5.72 18.44 6.30
C LYS A 77 5.03 17.26 6.99
N VAL A 78 4.75 16.17 6.25
CA VAL A 78 4.13 14.96 6.82
C VAL A 78 5.06 14.26 7.82
N GLU A 79 6.35 14.18 7.51
CA GLU A 79 7.37 13.62 8.41
C GLU A 79 7.47 14.41 9.73
N GLU A 80 7.59 15.74 9.65
CA GLU A 80 7.65 16.65 10.80
C GLU A 80 6.40 16.55 11.68
N MET A 81 5.23 16.45 11.03
CA MET A 81 3.95 16.29 11.70
C MET A 81 3.69 14.86 12.21
N LYS A 82 4.55 13.89 11.87
CA LYS A 82 4.45 12.46 12.28
C LYS A 82 3.11 11.82 11.91
N LEU A 83 2.63 12.07 10.69
CA LEU A 83 1.30 11.65 10.24
C LEU A 83 1.25 10.25 9.59
N GLY A 84 2.29 9.44 9.77
CA GLY A 84 2.36 8.11 9.18
C GLY A 84 3.57 7.32 9.61
N GLU A 85 3.70 6.12 9.05
CA GLU A 85 4.82 5.20 9.32
C GLU A 85 5.70 5.07 8.08
N TYR A 86 7.00 5.26 8.25
CA TYR A 86 7.97 5.02 7.18
C TYR A 86 8.11 3.52 6.90
N VAL A 87 8.05 3.16 5.62
CA VAL A 87 8.27 1.80 5.13
C VAL A 87 9.32 1.85 4.01
N ASP A 88 10.39 1.08 4.17
CA ASP A 88 11.45 0.92 3.17
C ASP A 88 10.86 0.62 1.78
N ASP A 89 11.45 1.19 0.74
CA ASP A 89 11.06 1.09 -0.67
C ASP A 89 9.70 1.72 -1.06
N TYR A 90 8.89 2.20 -0.10
CA TYR A 90 7.58 2.81 -0.37
C TYR A 90 7.48 4.27 0.05
N GLY A 91 7.94 4.63 1.25
CA GLY A 91 7.79 5.98 1.82
C GLY A 91 6.91 6.00 3.07
N ILE A 92 6.19 7.11 3.30
CA ILE A 92 5.36 7.26 4.50
C ILE A 92 3.96 6.74 4.22
N MET A 93 3.56 5.64 4.88
CA MET A 93 2.19 5.14 4.83
C MET A 93 1.27 6.06 5.64
N VAL A 94 0.25 6.62 5.00
CA VAL A 94 -0.63 7.64 5.61
C VAL A 94 -2.05 7.15 5.88
N TYR A 95 -2.61 6.30 5.02
CA TYR A 95 -3.94 5.71 5.21
C TYR A 95 -4.14 4.47 4.32
N SER A 96 -5.23 3.75 4.57
CA SER A 96 -5.67 2.61 3.76
C SER A 96 -7.13 2.75 3.35
N PHE A 97 -7.50 2.18 2.21
CA PHE A 97 -8.89 2.15 1.73
C PHE A 97 -9.24 0.82 1.07
N ARG A 98 -10.54 0.53 0.94
CA ARG A 98 -11.04 -0.74 0.37
C ARG A 98 -11.05 -0.71 -1.15
N ASN A 99 -11.00 -1.90 -1.76
CA ASN A 99 -11.28 -2.06 -3.18
C ASN A 99 -12.68 -1.55 -3.55
N GLY A 100 -12.84 -1.24 -4.84
CA GLY A 100 -14.13 -0.92 -5.44
C GLY A 100 -14.53 0.54 -5.33
N ILE A 101 -13.62 1.41 -4.86
CA ILE A 101 -13.79 2.84 -4.98
C ILE A 101 -13.41 3.31 -6.38
N ASP A 102 -14.08 4.35 -6.86
CA ASP A 102 -13.70 5.03 -8.10
C ASP A 102 -12.69 6.17 -7.88
N ASP A 103 -12.28 6.82 -8.98
CA ASP A 103 -11.28 7.88 -8.96
C ASP A 103 -11.72 9.10 -8.14
N ASP A 104 -13.01 9.44 -8.17
CA ASP A 104 -13.56 10.59 -7.46
C ASP A 104 -13.65 10.30 -5.96
N GLU A 105 -14.06 9.10 -5.58
CA GLU A 105 -14.02 8.64 -4.19
C GLU A 105 -12.58 8.62 -3.64
N ALA A 106 -11.61 8.15 -4.43
CA ALA A 106 -10.20 8.13 -4.04
C ALA A 106 -9.68 9.54 -3.76
N ARG A 107 -10.00 10.51 -4.64
CA ARG A 107 -9.65 11.92 -4.45
C ARG A 107 -10.32 12.52 -3.22
N ILE A 108 -11.61 12.25 -2.98
CA ILE A 108 -12.34 12.73 -1.80
C ILE A 108 -11.70 12.19 -0.51
N ILE A 109 -11.26 10.94 -0.48
CA ILE A 109 -10.55 10.35 0.67
C ILE A 109 -9.23 11.09 0.92
N PHE A 110 -8.46 11.33 -0.14
CA PHE A 110 -7.18 12.02 -0.03
C PHE A 110 -7.35 13.47 0.43
N GLU A 111 -8.25 14.23 -0.20
CA GLU A 111 -8.59 15.59 0.18
C GLU A 111 -9.05 15.67 1.65
N LYS A 112 -9.90 14.73 2.07
CA LYS A 112 -10.35 14.66 3.46
C LYS A 112 -9.19 14.41 4.42
N TRP A 113 -8.24 13.55 4.05
CA TRP A 113 -7.05 13.30 4.86
C TRP A 113 -6.18 14.56 4.95
N LEU A 114 -5.96 15.28 3.84
CA LEU A 114 -5.21 16.54 3.83
C LEU A 114 -5.84 17.60 4.76
N LYS A 115 -7.15 17.83 4.63
CA LYS A 115 -7.90 18.79 5.44
C LYS A 115 -7.93 18.41 6.92
N THR A 116 -8.12 17.12 7.22
CA THR A 116 -8.17 16.62 8.61
C THR A 116 -6.85 16.87 9.33
N ASN A 117 -5.74 16.79 8.62
CA ASN A 117 -4.41 17.01 9.18
C ASN A 117 -3.92 18.45 9.06
N GLY A 118 -4.70 19.38 8.48
CA GLY A 118 -4.29 20.78 8.31
C GLY A 118 -3.13 20.95 7.33
N ILE A 119 -3.04 20.07 6.34
CA ILE A 119 -2.05 20.18 5.27
C ILE A 119 -2.51 21.22 4.25
N VAL A 120 -3.81 21.21 3.93
CA VAL A 120 -4.54 22.16 3.09
C VAL A 120 -5.66 22.82 3.89
#